data_AF-A0A954T074-F1
#
_entry.id   AF-A0A954T074-F1
#
_cell.length_a   1.000
_cell.length_b   1.000
_cell.length_c   1.000
_cell.angle_alpha   90.00
_cell.angle_beta   90.00
_cell.angle_gamma   90.00
#
_symmetry.space_group_name_H-M   'P 1'
#
loop_
_entity.id
_entity.type
_entity.pdbx_description
1 polymer ?
#
loop_
_entity_poly.entity_id
_entity_poly.type
_entity_poly.pdbx_seq_one_letter_code
_entity_poly.pdbx_strand_id
1 'polypeptide(L)' 'MLDQKQVLDRYYLETRCQLVEIAATLDRFDRAESQGEAPQDPRLDQIYASLELLSRSRTSADRSRRLLEMFSDPA' A
#
# COMPACT_ATOMS: atom_id res chain seq x y z
N MET A 1 -9.59 10.52 -21.96
CA MET A 1 -9.52 9.90 -20.61
C MET A 1 -10.26 8.58 -20.67
N LEU A 2 -9.81 7.57 -19.92
CA LEU A 2 -10.54 6.31 -19.79
C LEU A 2 -11.78 6.50 -18.91
N ASP A 3 -12.87 5.81 -19.21
CA ASP A 3 -13.99 5.70 -18.28
C ASP A 3 -13.66 4.74 -17.11
N GLN A 4 -14.54 4.66 -16.10
CA GLN A 4 -14.30 3.83 -14.91
C GLN A 4 -14.09 2.35 -15.23
N LYS A 5 -14.83 1.82 -16.21
CA LYS A 5 -14.72 0.41 -16.61
C LYS A 5 -13.41 0.17 -17.35
N GLN A 6 -13.05 1.06 -18.27
CA GLN A 6 -11.80 1.01 -19.02
C GLN A 6 -10.56 1.10 -18.13
N VAL A 7 -10.63 1.82 -17.00
CA VAL A 7 -9.57 1.82 -15.97
C VAL A 7 -9.43 0.43 -15.36
N LEU A 8 -10.52 -0.20 -14.91
CA LEU A 8 -10.46 -1.54 -14.32
C LEU A 8 -10.00 -2.58 -15.35
N ASP A 9 -10.55 -2.57 -16.56
CA ASP A 9 -10.18 -3.51 -17.62
C ASP A 9 -8.67 -3.43 -17.94
N ARG A 10 -8.07 -2.25 -17.86
CA ARG A 10 -6.65 -2.04 -18.14
C ARG A 10 -5.72 -2.38 -16.97
N TYR A 11 -6.09 -2.01 -15.74
CA TYR A 11 -5.15 -2.02 -14.61
C TYR A 11 -5.46 -3.05 -13.52
N TYR A 12 -6.64 -3.68 -13.53
CA TYR A 12 -7.06 -4.57 -12.43
C TYR A 12 -6.09 -5.72 -12.16
N LEU A 13 -5.56 -6.36 -13.21
CA LEU A 13 -4.65 -7.49 -13.04
C LEU A 13 -3.33 -7.07 -12.38
N GLU A 14 -2.78 -5.93 -12.81
CA GLU A 14 -1.55 -5.38 -12.24
C GLU A 14 -1.75 -4.92 -10.79
N THR A 15 -2.84 -4.19 -10.52
CA THR A 15 -3.20 -3.79 -9.15
C THR A 15 -3.39 -5.00 -8.24
N ARG A 16 -4.02 -6.08 -8.74
CA ARG A 16 -4.18 -7.32 -7.98
C ARG A 16 -2.82 -7.93 -7.63
N CYS A 17 -1.89 -8.00 -8.59
CA CYS A 17 -0.55 -8.52 -8.32
C CYS A 17 0.16 -7.68 -7.24
N GLN A 18 0.09 -6.35 -7.33
CA GLN A 18 0.66 -5.45 -6.33
C GLN A 18 0.08 -5.70 -4.92
N LEU A 19 -1.23 -5.89 -4.81
CA LEU A 19 -1.88 -6.22 -3.53
C LEU A 19 -1.40 -7.56 -2.96
N VAL A 20 -1.22 -8.58 -3.80
CA VAL A 20 -0.70 -9.88 -3.37
C VAL A 20 0.75 -9.78 -2.91
N GLU A 21 1.58 -8.99 -3.58
CA GLU A 21 2.97 -8.78 -3.16
C GLU A 21 3.08 -8.06 -1.81
N ILE A 22 2.19 -7.10 -1.54
CA ILE A 22 2.09 -6.46 -0.22
C ILE A 22 1.72 -7.49 0.85
N ALA A 23 0.69 -8.31 0.61
CA ALA A 23 0.28 -9.36 1.54
C ALA A 23 1.42 -10.37 1.79
N ALA A 24 2.09 -10.83 0.73
CA ALA A 24 3.22 -11.75 0.85
C ALA A 24 4.42 -11.13 1.58
N THR A 25 4.60 -9.81 1.52
CA THR A 25 5.63 -9.10 2.29
C THR A 25 5.30 -9.12 3.78
N LEU A 26 4.04 -8.84 4.15
CA LEU A 26 3.57 -8.92 5.53
C LEU A 26 3.66 -10.36 6.08
N ASP A 27 3.27 -11.36 5.30
CA ASP A 27 3.42 -12.77 5.67
C ASP A 27 4.89 -13.15 5.96
N ARG A 28 5.83 -12.61 5.17
CA ARG A 28 7.27 -12.86 5.38
C ARG A 28 7.78 -12.14 6.64
N PHE A 29 7.29 -10.93 6.91
CA PHE A 29 7.60 -10.19 8.13
C PHE A 29 7.14 -10.96 9.37
N ASP A 30 5.89 -11.41 9.39
CA ASP A 30 5.33 -12.17 10.51
C ASP A 30 6.08 -13.49 10.74
N ARG A 31 6.44 -14.22 9.66
CA ARG A 31 7.23 -15.45 9.77
C ARG A 31 8.65 -15.22 10.29
N ALA A 32 9.23 -14.04 10.03
CA ALA A 32 10.56 -13.68 10.47
C ALA A 32 10.64 -13.35 11.96
N GLU A 33 9.52 -13.20 12.68
CA GLU A 33 9.46 -12.94 14.12
C GLU A 33 10.34 -13.93 14.92
N SER A 34 10.32 -15.22 14.54
CA SER A 34 11.15 -16.27 15.16
C SER A 34 12.67 -16.10 14.97
N GLN A 35 13.10 -15.27 14.01
CA GLN A 35 14.50 -15.03 13.65
C GLN A 35 15.07 -13.74 14.27
N GLY A 36 14.22 -12.97 14.96
CA GLY A 36 14.57 -11.71 15.58
C GLY A 36 13.37 -10.77 15.65
N GLU A 37 13.31 -9.95 16.68
CA GLU A 37 12.27 -8.96 16.82
C GLU A 37 12.68 -7.70 16.03
N ALA A 38 11.75 -7.15 15.25
CA ALA A 38 11.79 -5.77 14.77
C ALA A 38 10.67 -4.98 15.48
N PRO A 39 10.68 -4.88 16.83
CA PRO A 39 9.58 -4.26 17.51
C PRO A 39 9.59 -2.78 17.14
N GLN A 40 8.44 -2.31 16.64
CA GLN A 40 8.16 -0.90 16.37
C GLN A 40 8.96 -0.28 15.21
N ASP A 41 9.27 -1.04 14.16
CA ASP A 41 9.82 -0.43 12.95
C ASP A 41 8.76 0.52 12.32
N PRO A 42 9.04 1.84 12.25
CA PRO A 42 8.06 2.82 11.79
C PRO A 42 7.63 2.61 10.34
N ARG A 43 8.41 1.86 9.55
CA ARG A 43 8.06 1.51 8.16
C ARG A 43 6.85 0.60 8.11
N LEU A 44 6.64 -0.27 9.10
CA LEU A 44 5.48 -1.14 9.16
C LEU A 44 4.19 -0.33 9.41
N ASP A 45 4.24 0.62 10.35
CA ASP A 45 3.13 1.55 10.61
C ASP A 45 2.80 2.39 9.37
N GLN A 46 3.83 2.84 8.64
CA GLN A 46 3.68 3.59 7.39
C GLN A 46 3.01 2.76 6.28
N ILE A 47 3.32 1.46 6.18
CA ILE A 47 2.64 0.52 5.26
C ILE A 47 1.17 0.37 5.65
N TYR A 48 0.85 0.16 6.93
CA TYR A 48 -0.54 0.02 7.38
C TYR A 48 -1.36 1.30 7.16
N ALA A 49 -0.81 2.47 7.48
CA ALA A 49 -1.45 3.76 7.21
C ALA A 49 -1.69 3.98 5.71
N SER A 50 -0.77 3.51 4.86
CA SER A 50 -0.91 3.57 3.40
C SER A 50 -2.08 2.71 2.89
N LEU A 51 -2.24 1.49 3.43
CA LEU A 51 -3.37 0.63 3.09
C LEU A 51 -4.69 1.23 3.54
N GLU A 52 -4.73 1.82 4.74
CA GLU A 52 -5.92 2.52 5.24
C GLU A 52 -6.31 3.68 4.31
N LEU A 53 -5.33 4.51 3.91
CA LEU A 53 -5.53 5.61 2.95
C LEU A 53 -6.15 5.10 1.63
N LEU A 54 -5.62 4.01 1.08
CA LEU A 54 -6.03 3.46 -0.22
C LEU A 54 -7.40 2.77 -0.17
N SER A 55 -7.79 2.17 0.96
CA SER A 55 -9.05 1.45 1.13
C SER A 55 -10.31 2.34 1.09
N ARG A 56 -10.16 3.65 1.28
CA ARG A 56 -11.29 4.59 1.35
C ARG A 56 -11.96 4.76 -0.02
N SER A 57 -13.25 4.39 -0.11
CA SER A 57 -14.05 4.35 -1.35
C SER A 57 -14.26 5.72 -2.02
N ARG A 58 -14.11 6.81 -1.27
CA ARG A 58 -14.24 8.18 -1.76
C ARG A 58 -13.22 9.09 -1.08
N THR A 59 -12.01 9.12 -1.59
CA THR A 59 -11.08 10.20 -1.29
C THR A 59 -11.23 11.28 -2.35
N SER A 60 -10.86 12.51 -1.99
CA SER A 60 -10.47 13.54 -2.96
C SER A 60 -9.66 12.92 -4.12
N ALA A 61 -9.65 13.59 -5.28
CA ALA A 61 -8.61 13.34 -6.26
C ALA A 61 -7.25 13.25 -5.53
N ASP A 62 -6.31 12.45 -6.05
CA ASP A 62 -4.89 12.44 -5.62
C ASP A 62 -4.47 11.46 -4.49
N ARG A 63 -5.01 10.23 -4.47
CA ARG A 63 -4.46 9.14 -3.62
C ARG A 63 -2.95 8.96 -3.80
N SER A 64 -2.47 9.04 -5.05
CA SER A 64 -1.05 8.90 -5.38
C SER A 64 -0.19 9.99 -4.73
N ARG A 65 -0.60 11.26 -4.79
CA ARG A 65 0.15 12.35 -4.14
C ARG A 65 0.23 12.15 -2.64
N ARG A 66 -0.91 11.84 -2.00
CA ARG A 66 -0.95 11.63 -0.55
C ARG A 66 -0.07 10.46 -0.11
N LEU A 67 -0.05 9.39 -0.91
CA LEU A 67 0.86 8.27 -0.67
C LEU A 67 2.33 8.72 -0.78
N LEU A 68 2.69 9.49 -1.81
CA LEU A 68 4.05 10.02 -1.96
C LEU A 68 4.47 10.95 -0.81
N GLU A 69 3.56 11.82 -0.36
CA GLU A 69 3.79 12.70 0.80
C GLU A 69 4.04 11.90 2.07
N MET A 70 3.34 10.77 2.27
CA MET A 70 3.59 9.89 3.41
C MET A 70 4.98 9.29 3.40
N PHE A 71 5.58 9.01 2.25
CA PHE A 71 6.91 8.41 2.10
C PHE A 71 8.04 9.42 1.87
N SER A 72 7.74 10.73 1.87
CA SER A 72 8.75 11.77 1.77
C SER A 72 9.34 12.05 3.15
N ASP A 73 10.67 12.19 3.24
CA ASP A 73 11.31 12.63 4.48
C ASP A 73 10.83 14.05 4.85
N PRO A 74 10.63 14.35 6.14
CA PRO A 74 10.42 15.73 6.56
C PRO A 74 11.67 16.54 6.20
N ALA A 75 11.48 17.63 5.44
CA ALA A 75 12.52 18.57 5.08
C ALA A 75 13.13 19.27 6.30
#